data_AF-A0A1F9MD61-F1
#
_entry.id   AF-A0A1F9MD61-F1
#
_cell.length_a   1.000
_cell.length_b   1.000
_cell.length_c   1.000
_cell.angle_alpha   90.00
_cell.angle_beta   90.00
_cell.angle_gamma   90.00
#
_symmetry.space_group_name_H-M   'P 1'
#
loop_
_entity.id
_entity.type
_entity.pdbx_description
1 polymer ?
#
loop_
_entity_poly.entity_id
_entity_poly.type
_entity_poly.pdbx_seq_one_letter_code
_entity_poly.pdbx_strand_id
1 'polypeptide(L)'
;MKPKNCRLWRLGATSCVLPADIITNVRMLAPLVDDVQLLFFESADKMRLPQPLNVQALRDIADEHDLTYTVHLPTDISLGAATRIERQAGISEILRLMAKLAPLDPQSFDLHLVREQDLSEAHWLDNLAVSLQELSAALGAEKRMVAIENIEYSYDLVASMVMDYGFSVCLDLGHLIRYGQDLEAGLSLLPWVRHLHYHGVQEGRDHQALSDVTQARMLDRRLAEAMYYGVVTLEMYSLENLKISLALLDRVAPIFF
;
A
#
# COMPACT_ATOMS: atom_id res chain seq x y z
N MET A 1 -12.35 -15.25 -18.45
CA MET A 1 -11.35 -14.50 -19.24
C MET A 1 -11.25 -13.14 -18.59
N LYS A 2 -10.08 -12.79 -18.05
CA LYS A 2 -9.84 -11.50 -17.38
C LYS A 2 -10.16 -10.35 -18.36
N PRO A 3 -10.87 -9.29 -17.95
CA PRO A 3 -11.04 -8.12 -18.80
C PRO A 3 -9.67 -7.59 -19.22
N LYS A 4 -9.47 -7.24 -20.49
CA LYS A 4 -8.21 -6.58 -20.89
C LYS A 4 -8.12 -5.25 -20.15
N ASN A 5 -7.06 -5.07 -19.37
CA ASN A 5 -6.80 -3.77 -18.75
C ASN A 5 -6.46 -2.76 -19.86
N CYS A 6 -7.27 -1.71 -19.94
CA CYS A 6 -7.11 -0.62 -20.91
C CYS A 6 -6.53 0.65 -20.25
N ARG A 7 -6.06 0.56 -19.00
CA ARG A 7 -5.45 1.65 -18.23
C ARG A 7 -3.93 1.54 -18.27
N LEU A 8 -3.25 2.67 -18.03
CA LEU A 8 -1.78 2.73 -17.96
C LEU A 8 -1.22 2.07 -16.69
N TRP A 9 -2.05 1.96 -15.66
CA TRP A 9 -1.72 1.39 -14.35
C TRP A 9 -2.42 0.04 -14.13
N ARG A 10 -1.90 -0.74 -13.18
CA ARG A 10 -2.42 -2.07 -12.81
C ARG A 10 -3.46 -1.96 -11.70
N LEU A 11 -4.59 -2.65 -11.85
CA LEU A 11 -5.63 -2.67 -10.81
C LEU A 11 -5.29 -3.72 -9.75
N GLY A 12 -5.27 -3.33 -8.48
CA GLY A 12 -4.98 -4.20 -7.34
C GLY A 12 -6.15 -4.41 -6.40
N ALA A 13 -6.05 -5.40 -5.51
CA ALA A 13 -6.92 -5.59 -4.35
C ALA A 13 -6.15 -6.22 -3.17
N THR A 14 -6.62 -6.00 -1.95
CA THR A 14 -5.96 -6.58 -0.75
C THR A 14 -6.18 -8.08 -0.65
N SER A 15 -5.21 -8.80 -0.10
CA SER A 15 -5.32 -10.23 0.21
C SER A 15 -6.21 -10.54 1.44
N CYS A 16 -7.14 -9.66 1.80
CA CYS A 16 -7.97 -9.77 3.02
C CYS A 16 -9.46 -9.47 2.77
N VAL A 17 -9.98 -9.85 1.61
CA VAL A 17 -11.41 -9.69 1.25
C VAL A 17 -12.27 -10.89 1.64
N LEU A 18 -11.64 -12.02 1.96
CA LEU A 18 -12.24 -13.22 2.52
C LEU A 18 -11.65 -13.50 3.91
N PRO A 19 -12.43 -14.09 4.84
CA PRO A 19 -11.94 -14.58 6.13
C PRO A 19 -11.16 -15.90 5.94
N ALA A 20 -10.06 -15.83 5.19
CA ALA A 20 -9.22 -16.96 4.81
C ALA A 20 -7.74 -16.52 4.76
N ASP A 21 -6.84 -17.47 4.55
CA ASP A 21 -5.42 -17.16 4.38
C ASP A 21 -5.12 -16.36 3.10
N ILE A 22 -3.90 -15.82 3.02
CA ILE A 22 -3.42 -15.01 1.89
C ILE A 22 -3.51 -15.78 0.57
N ILE A 23 -3.12 -17.06 0.52
CA ILE A 23 -3.09 -17.82 -0.74
C ILE A 23 -4.52 -18.07 -1.24
N THR A 24 -5.46 -18.34 -0.33
CA THR A 24 -6.88 -18.48 -0.65
C THR A 24 -7.44 -17.18 -1.22
N ASN A 25 -7.11 -16.03 -0.63
CA ASN A 25 -7.48 -14.72 -1.19
C ASN A 25 -6.84 -14.50 -2.57
N VAL A 26 -5.53 -14.72 -2.72
CA VAL A 26 -4.78 -14.54 -3.97
C VAL A 26 -5.40 -15.37 -5.10
N ARG A 27 -5.71 -16.65 -4.88
CA ARG A 27 -6.35 -17.51 -5.90
C ARG A 27 -7.70 -16.99 -6.35
N MET A 28 -8.50 -16.45 -5.42
CA MET A 28 -9.81 -15.90 -5.74
C MET A 28 -9.69 -14.58 -6.50
N LEU A 29 -8.70 -13.75 -6.16
CA LEU A 29 -8.46 -12.43 -6.75
C LEU A 29 -7.75 -12.49 -8.10
N ALA A 30 -6.87 -13.47 -8.33
CA ALA A 30 -6.07 -13.59 -9.54
C ALA A 30 -6.86 -13.45 -10.87
N PRO A 31 -8.09 -13.99 -11.04
CA PRO A 31 -8.88 -13.75 -12.25
C PRO A 31 -9.56 -12.37 -12.35
N LEU A 32 -9.54 -11.56 -11.27
CA LEU A 32 -10.28 -10.30 -11.15
C LEU A 32 -9.39 -9.05 -11.26
N VAL A 33 -8.12 -9.15 -10.85
CA VAL A 33 -7.20 -8.01 -10.73
C VAL A 33 -5.83 -8.29 -11.37
N ASP A 34 -5.03 -7.26 -11.54
CA ASP A 34 -3.66 -7.29 -12.07
C ASP A 34 -2.60 -7.42 -10.97
N ASP A 35 -2.93 -7.01 -9.76
CA ASP A 35 -2.06 -7.08 -8.59
C ASP A 35 -2.84 -7.56 -7.35
N VAL A 36 -2.17 -8.28 -6.46
CA VAL A 36 -2.70 -8.52 -5.11
C VAL A 36 -1.75 -7.97 -4.08
N GLN A 37 -2.24 -7.08 -3.22
CA GLN A 37 -1.47 -6.59 -2.10
C GLN A 37 -1.48 -7.63 -0.98
N LEU A 38 -0.32 -8.23 -0.73
CA LEU A 38 -0.10 -9.19 0.35
C LEU A 38 -0.10 -8.42 1.68
N LEU A 39 -1.17 -8.56 2.45
CA LEU A 39 -1.39 -7.77 3.65
C LEU A 39 -0.91 -8.52 4.90
N PHE A 40 0.09 -7.97 5.56
CA PHE A 40 0.58 -8.46 6.85
C PHE A 40 0.08 -7.53 7.95
N PHE A 41 -0.72 -8.04 8.89
CA PHE A 41 -1.22 -7.23 10.01
C PHE A 41 -0.23 -7.16 11.18
N GLU A 42 0.45 -8.27 11.48
CA GLU A 42 1.33 -8.41 12.64
C GLU A 42 2.73 -8.83 12.19
N SER A 43 3.76 -8.32 12.87
CA SER A 43 5.14 -8.75 12.72
C SER A 43 5.30 -10.19 13.18
N ALA A 44 6.25 -10.93 12.60
CA ALA A 44 6.41 -12.38 12.85
C ALA A 44 6.49 -12.75 14.35
N ASP A 45 7.15 -11.94 15.18
CA ASP A 45 7.29 -12.18 16.63
C ASP A 45 6.00 -11.95 17.43
N LYS A 46 5.05 -11.20 16.85
CA LYS A 46 3.76 -10.86 17.45
C LYS A 46 2.61 -11.71 16.89
N MET A 47 2.84 -12.41 15.77
CA MET A 47 1.85 -13.28 15.13
C MET A 47 1.33 -14.35 16.10
N ARG A 48 0.03 -14.32 16.36
CA ARG A 48 -0.63 -15.33 17.22
C ARG A 48 -0.80 -16.69 16.54
N LEU A 49 -0.78 -16.71 15.21
CA LEU A 49 -0.91 -17.91 14.39
C LEU A 49 0.13 -17.88 13.27
N PRO A 50 0.82 -19.00 12.96
CA PRO A 50 1.69 -19.06 11.81
C PRO A 50 0.92 -18.74 10.54
N GLN A 51 1.40 -17.77 9.77
CA GLN A 51 0.99 -17.57 8.37
C GLN A 51 2.06 -18.18 7.46
N PRO A 52 1.99 -19.50 7.15
CA PRO A 52 2.94 -20.12 6.24
C PRO A 52 2.78 -19.53 4.85
N LEU A 53 3.61 -18.54 4.55
CA LEU A 53 3.68 -17.94 3.23
C LEU A 53 4.44 -18.88 2.29
N ASN A 54 3.73 -19.50 1.35
CA ASN A 54 4.34 -20.32 0.31
C ASN A 54 4.66 -19.45 -0.91
N VAL A 55 5.89 -18.94 -0.96
CA VAL A 55 6.39 -18.10 -2.04
C VAL A 55 6.31 -18.80 -3.40
N GLN A 56 6.56 -20.12 -3.47
CA GLN A 56 6.46 -20.85 -4.72
C GLN A 56 5.02 -20.89 -5.23
N ALA A 57 4.05 -21.16 -4.35
CA ALA A 57 2.64 -21.17 -4.76
C ALA A 57 2.17 -19.80 -5.25
N LEU A 58 2.67 -18.70 -4.66
CA LEU A 58 2.38 -17.34 -5.15
C LEU A 58 2.99 -17.11 -6.53
N ARG A 59 4.24 -17.53 -6.76
CA ARG A 59 4.86 -17.46 -8.10
C ARG A 59 4.07 -18.23 -9.14
N ASP A 60 3.64 -19.44 -8.82
CA ASP A 60 2.88 -20.28 -9.75
C ASP A 60 1.55 -19.59 -10.15
N ILE A 61 0.87 -18.94 -9.19
CA ILE A 61 -0.35 -18.17 -9.47
C ILE A 61 -0.04 -16.93 -10.31
N ALA A 62 1.06 -16.23 -10.03
CA ALA A 62 1.48 -15.08 -10.82
C ALA A 62 1.77 -15.42 -12.27
N ASP A 63 2.53 -16.50 -12.50
CA ASP A 63 2.85 -16.99 -13.84
C ASP A 63 1.59 -17.44 -14.60
N GLU A 64 0.62 -18.07 -13.91
CA GLU A 64 -0.65 -18.50 -14.52
C GLU A 64 -1.57 -17.34 -14.91
N HIS A 65 -1.59 -16.26 -14.12
CA HIS A 65 -2.57 -15.18 -14.24
C HIS A 65 -1.99 -13.84 -14.75
N ASP A 66 -0.69 -13.76 -15.05
CA ASP A 66 0.03 -12.50 -15.27
C ASP A 66 -0.21 -11.51 -14.11
N LEU A 67 -0.14 -12.03 -12.88
CA LEU A 67 -0.40 -11.30 -11.65
C LEU A 67 0.91 -10.73 -11.09
N THR A 68 0.86 -9.50 -10.58
CA THR A 68 1.94 -8.93 -9.77
C THR A 68 1.55 -8.89 -8.29
N TYR A 69 2.51 -8.54 -7.44
CA TYR A 69 2.24 -8.38 -6.02
C TYR A 69 2.75 -7.03 -5.53
N THR A 70 1.99 -6.43 -4.62
CA THR A 70 2.44 -5.39 -3.68
C THR A 70 2.41 -5.98 -2.27
N VAL A 71 3.04 -5.31 -1.31
CA VAL A 71 3.12 -5.81 0.07
C VAL A 71 2.77 -4.69 1.02
N HIS A 72 1.75 -4.89 1.84
CA HIS A 72 1.52 -4.03 2.99
C HIS A 72 2.33 -4.60 4.17
N LEU A 73 3.34 -3.86 4.63
CA LEU A 73 4.16 -4.28 5.77
C LEU A 73 3.32 -4.27 7.05
N PRO A 74 3.72 -5.05 8.09
CA PRO A 74 3.04 -5.06 9.37
C PRO A 74 2.78 -3.67 9.95
N THR A 75 1.54 -3.40 10.36
CA THR A 75 1.14 -2.11 10.94
C THR A 75 1.64 -1.92 12.37
N ASP A 76 2.14 -2.97 12.99
CA ASP A 76 2.72 -2.98 14.33
C ASP A 76 4.24 -2.72 14.35
N ILE A 77 4.85 -2.38 13.21
CA ILE A 77 6.21 -1.88 13.09
C ILE A 77 6.26 -0.45 13.61
N SER A 78 7.06 -0.20 14.64
CA SER A 78 7.28 1.15 15.17
C SER A 78 8.72 1.62 14.92
N LEU A 79 8.89 2.43 13.87
CA LEU A 79 10.16 3.13 13.60
C LEU A 79 10.31 4.42 14.40
N GLY A 80 9.24 4.89 15.05
CA GLY A 80 9.23 6.07 15.91
C GLY A 80 9.33 5.75 17.40
N ALA A 81 9.42 4.46 17.77
CA ALA A 81 9.31 3.96 19.14
C ALA A 81 10.29 4.62 20.12
N ALA A 82 9.91 4.68 21.39
CA ALA A 82 10.74 5.26 22.45
C ALA A 82 12.10 4.54 22.59
N THR A 83 12.09 3.22 22.46
CA THR A 83 13.28 2.40 22.67
C THR A 83 13.98 2.07 21.36
N ARG A 84 15.33 2.13 21.36
CA ARG A 84 16.12 1.73 20.18
C ARG A 84 15.88 0.26 19.80
N ILE A 85 15.68 -0.62 20.80
CA ILE A 85 15.48 -2.05 20.57
C ILE A 85 14.25 -2.29 19.70
N GLU A 86 13.12 -1.65 20.01
CA GLU A 86 11.88 -1.77 19.25
C GLU A 86 12.03 -1.24 17.81
N ARG A 87 12.69 -0.10 17.64
CA ARG A 87 12.98 0.45 16.30
C ARG A 87 13.84 -0.49 15.46
N GLN A 88 14.88 -1.09 16.06
CA GLN A 88 15.72 -2.08 15.36
C GLN A 88 14.95 -3.36 15.01
N ALA A 89 14.00 -3.78 15.85
CA ALA A 89 13.13 -4.91 15.54
C ALA A 89 12.25 -4.60 14.32
N GLY A 90 11.69 -3.39 14.25
CA GLY A 90 10.96 -2.91 13.07
C GLY A 90 11.80 -2.92 11.78
N ILE A 91 13.00 -2.34 11.81
CA ILE A 91 13.93 -2.39 10.66
C ILE A 91 14.25 -3.83 10.25
N SER A 92 14.54 -4.69 11.23
CA SER A 92 14.87 -6.09 10.98
C SER A 92 13.69 -6.84 10.32
N GLU A 93 12.46 -6.57 10.75
CA GLU A 93 11.27 -7.20 10.17
C GLU A 93 11.02 -6.75 8.72
N ILE A 94 11.20 -5.46 8.42
CA ILE A 94 11.11 -4.93 7.05
C ILE A 94 12.12 -5.66 6.15
N LEU A 95 13.40 -5.67 6.54
CA LEU A 95 14.47 -6.32 5.78
C LEU A 95 14.19 -7.83 5.59
N ARG A 96 13.70 -8.50 6.63
CA ARG A 96 13.36 -9.93 6.59
C ARG A 96 12.22 -10.20 5.60
N LEU A 97 11.15 -9.39 5.62
CA LEU A 97 10.02 -9.55 4.70
C LEU A 97 10.41 -9.26 3.26
N MET A 98 11.16 -8.17 3.02
CA MET A 98 11.67 -7.85 1.68
C MET A 98 12.53 -8.99 1.13
N ALA A 99 13.48 -9.51 1.91
CA ALA A 99 14.31 -10.64 1.48
C ALA A 99 13.49 -11.92 1.23
N LYS A 100 12.51 -12.21 2.09
CA LYS A 100 11.62 -13.38 1.93
C LYS A 100 10.74 -13.29 0.68
N LEU A 101 10.32 -12.08 0.32
CA LEU A 101 9.39 -11.81 -0.77
C LEU A 101 10.07 -11.42 -2.08
N ALA A 102 11.38 -11.19 -2.07
CA ALA A 102 12.17 -10.85 -3.26
C ALA A 102 11.91 -11.79 -4.46
N PRO A 103 11.72 -13.12 -4.30
CA PRO A 103 11.42 -13.99 -5.44
C PRO A 103 10.09 -13.75 -6.15
N LEU A 104 9.18 -12.94 -5.57
CA LEU A 104 7.93 -12.50 -6.18
C LEU A 104 8.08 -11.21 -7.01
N ASP A 105 9.24 -10.56 -6.95
CA ASP A 105 9.50 -9.23 -7.52
C ASP A 105 8.38 -8.20 -7.22
N PRO A 106 8.08 -7.92 -5.92
CA PRO A 106 6.95 -7.05 -5.58
C PRO A 106 7.10 -5.63 -6.14
N GLN A 107 5.99 -5.04 -6.57
CA GLN A 107 5.94 -3.68 -7.11
C GLN A 107 6.17 -2.62 -6.03
N SER A 108 5.76 -2.86 -4.79
CA SER A 108 5.90 -1.93 -3.64
C SER A 108 5.89 -2.68 -2.32
N PHE A 109 6.49 -2.06 -1.29
CA PHE A 109 6.36 -2.42 0.13
C PHE A 109 5.86 -1.20 0.89
N ASP A 110 4.59 -1.19 1.26
CA ASP A 110 3.94 -0.03 1.87
C ASP A 110 4.16 -0.07 3.39
N LEU A 111 4.55 1.07 3.95
CA LEU A 111 4.95 1.19 5.35
C LEU A 111 4.20 2.34 6.02
N HIS A 112 3.56 2.02 7.14
CA HIS A 112 3.02 3.04 8.03
C HIS A 112 4.10 3.59 8.95
N LEU A 113 4.11 4.91 9.12
CA LEU A 113 4.85 5.56 10.20
C LEU A 113 3.84 5.99 11.27
N VAL A 114 3.44 5.05 12.13
CA VAL A 114 2.39 5.28 13.14
C VAL A 114 2.88 6.22 14.25
N ARG A 115 2.00 7.12 14.70
CA ARG A 115 2.31 8.08 15.77
C ARG A 115 2.34 7.40 17.14
N GLU A 116 3.50 7.48 17.81
CA GLU A 116 3.67 7.00 19.20
C GLU A 116 2.98 7.93 20.22
N GLN A 117 1.83 7.52 20.75
CA GLN A 117 0.99 8.35 21.62
C GLN A 117 1.69 8.79 22.92
N ASP A 118 2.61 7.96 23.43
CA ASP A 118 3.35 8.24 24.67
C ASP A 118 4.57 9.16 24.45
N LEU A 119 4.89 9.53 23.20
CA LEU A 119 5.98 10.43 22.86
C LEU A 119 5.50 11.80 22.42
N SER A 120 6.29 12.84 22.69
CA SER A 120 6.11 14.13 22.02
C SER A 120 6.37 13.99 20.52
N GLU A 121 5.78 14.88 19.72
CA GLU A 121 5.94 14.85 18.27
C GLU A 121 7.41 15.01 17.87
N ALA A 122 8.13 15.93 18.53
CA ALA A 122 9.56 16.13 18.30
C ALA A 122 10.38 14.86 18.55
N HIS A 123 10.17 14.16 19.68
CA HIS A 123 10.91 12.93 19.96
C HIS A 123 10.56 11.79 19.00
N TRP A 124 9.30 11.70 18.58
CA TRP A 124 8.87 10.73 17.58
C TRP A 124 9.51 11.00 16.22
N LEU A 125 9.54 12.27 15.78
CA LEU A 125 10.20 12.69 14.54
C LEU A 125 11.72 12.45 14.59
N ASP A 126 12.38 12.75 15.71
CA ASP A 126 13.81 12.48 15.89
C ASP A 126 14.10 10.97 15.79
N ASN A 127 13.28 10.15 16.43
CA ASN A 127 13.39 8.69 16.36
C ASN A 127 13.15 8.15 14.95
N LEU A 128 12.14 8.68 14.24
CA LEU A 128 11.86 8.34 12.85
C LEU A 128 13.03 8.70 11.95
N ALA A 129 13.59 9.90 12.09
CA ALA A 129 14.71 10.35 11.27
C ALA A 129 15.91 9.40 11.38
N VAL A 130 16.26 8.98 12.61
CA VAL A 130 17.33 8.00 12.85
C VAL A 130 16.99 6.65 12.21
N SER A 131 15.78 6.14 12.41
CA SER A 131 15.40 4.81 11.92
C SER A 131 15.27 4.75 10.39
N LEU A 132 14.74 5.81 9.78
CA LEU A 132 14.65 5.93 8.32
C LEU A 132 16.04 6.09 7.69
N GLN A 133 16.96 6.81 8.34
CA GLN A 133 18.35 6.89 7.90
C GLN A 133 19.03 5.51 7.94
N GLU A 134 18.90 4.78 9.06
CA GLU A 134 19.44 3.42 9.21
C GLU A 134 18.84 2.44 8.18
N LEU A 135 17.52 2.48 7.99
CA LEU A 135 16.81 1.66 7.00
C LEU A 135 17.24 2.00 5.57
N SER A 136 17.34 3.29 5.23
CA SER A 136 17.80 3.77 3.93
C SER A 136 19.22 3.30 3.62
N ALA A 137 20.12 3.35 4.61
CA ALA A 137 21.48 2.85 4.48
C ALA A 137 21.52 1.33 4.27
N ALA A 138 20.70 0.57 5.00
CA ALA A 138 20.62 -0.89 4.89
C ALA A 138 20.07 -1.35 3.53
N LEU A 139 19.06 -0.65 3.00
CA LEU A 139 18.40 -1.00 1.73
C LEU A 139 19.18 -0.52 0.49
N GLY A 140 20.04 0.49 0.62
CA GLY A 140 20.79 1.03 -0.51
C GLY A 140 19.86 1.55 -1.62
N ALA A 141 19.88 0.92 -2.79
CA ALA A 141 19.01 1.30 -3.91
C ALA A 141 17.56 0.79 -3.75
N GLU A 142 17.33 -0.26 -2.96
CA GLU A 142 16.01 -0.89 -2.80
C GLU A 142 15.05 -0.06 -1.94
N LYS A 143 15.54 0.98 -1.25
CA LYS A 143 14.69 1.91 -0.48
C LYS A 143 13.57 2.56 -1.29
N ARG A 144 13.77 2.73 -2.60
CA ARG A 144 12.73 3.22 -3.53
C ARG A 144 11.55 2.25 -3.66
N MET A 145 11.68 1.00 -3.18
CA MET A 145 10.61 0.02 -3.16
C MET A 145 9.72 0.17 -1.93
N VAL A 146 10.23 0.84 -0.88
CA VAL A 146 9.46 1.10 0.34
C VAL A 146 8.72 2.42 0.16
N ALA A 147 7.40 2.33 0.20
CA ALA A 147 6.48 3.44 -0.02
C ALA A 147 5.84 3.85 1.30
N ILE A 148 6.08 5.08 1.74
CA ILE A 148 5.51 5.57 2.99
C ILE A 148 4.09 6.05 2.75
N GLU A 149 3.15 5.54 3.53
CA GLU A 149 1.73 5.83 3.35
C GLU A 149 1.28 7.11 4.06
N ASN A 150 0.43 7.90 3.41
CA ASN A 150 -0.30 8.94 4.12
C ASN A 150 -1.47 8.33 4.91
N ILE A 151 -1.41 8.52 6.22
CA ILE A 151 -2.40 8.02 7.18
C ILE A 151 -3.13 9.21 7.85
N GLU A 152 -3.44 9.15 9.14
CA GLU A 152 -4.30 10.13 9.82
C GLU A 152 -3.71 11.53 9.96
N TYR A 153 -2.39 11.67 10.07
CA TYR A 153 -1.73 12.97 10.25
C TYR A 153 -1.32 13.61 8.91
N SER A 154 -1.02 14.92 8.93
CA SER A 154 -0.57 15.64 7.73
C SER A 154 0.75 15.08 7.21
N TYR A 155 0.76 14.61 5.96
CA TYR A 155 1.94 14.00 5.35
C TYR A 155 3.16 14.94 5.34
N ASP A 156 2.96 16.26 5.35
CA ASP A 156 4.02 17.28 5.43
C ASP A 156 4.95 17.09 6.64
N LEU A 157 4.46 16.48 7.74
CA LEU A 157 5.28 16.18 8.93
C LEU A 157 6.46 15.25 8.62
N VAL A 158 6.29 14.35 7.65
CA VAL A 158 7.30 13.33 7.28
C VAL A 158 7.78 13.47 5.84
N ALA A 159 7.12 14.26 5.00
CA ALA A 159 7.41 14.35 3.56
C ALA A 159 8.88 14.62 3.25
N SER A 160 9.51 15.58 3.94
CA SER A 160 10.92 15.93 3.73
C SER A 160 11.84 14.75 4.03
N MET A 161 11.70 14.10 5.19
CA MET A 161 12.54 12.96 5.55
C MET A 161 12.32 11.76 4.63
N VAL A 162 11.09 11.50 4.19
CA VAL A 162 10.79 10.43 3.23
C VAL A 162 11.56 10.67 1.93
N MET A 163 11.50 11.88 1.38
CA MET A 163 12.17 12.24 0.13
C MET A 163 13.69 12.29 0.29
N ASP A 164 14.20 12.90 1.36
CA ASP A 164 15.63 13.06 1.62
C ASP A 164 16.32 11.71 1.81
N TYR A 165 15.65 10.75 2.46
CA TYR A 165 16.17 9.40 2.61
C TYR A 165 15.92 8.51 1.38
N GLY A 166 15.18 8.98 0.38
CA GLY A 166 15.01 8.33 -0.92
C GLY A 166 13.94 7.23 -0.95
N PHE A 167 13.00 7.28 -0.02
CA PHE A 167 11.80 6.42 -0.04
C PHE A 167 10.77 6.95 -1.05
N SER A 168 9.84 6.10 -1.43
CA SER A 168 8.69 6.48 -2.27
C SER A 168 7.46 6.78 -1.42
N VAL A 169 6.37 7.20 -2.08
CA VAL A 169 5.08 7.47 -1.43
C VAL A 169 4.07 6.37 -1.78
N CYS A 170 3.36 5.88 -0.78
CA CYS A 170 2.08 5.20 -0.97
C CYS A 170 0.99 6.26 -0.79
N LEU A 171 0.31 6.64 -1.87
CA LEU A 171 -0.75 7.65 -1.78
C LEU A 171 -2.07 6.95 -1.50
N ASP A 172 -2.60 7.06 -0.30
CA ASP A 172 -3.96 6.65 0.00
C ASP A 172 -4.93 7.80 -0.23
N LEU A 173 -5.68 7.69 -1.33
CA LEU A 173 -6.73 8.64 -1.69
C LEU A 173 -7.92 8.60 -0.74
N GLY A 174 -8.24 7.42 -0.21
CA GLY A 174 -9.29 7.21 0.75
C GLY A 174 -9.02 7.90 2.09
N HIS A 175 -7.78 7.83 2.58
CA HIS A 175 -7.32 8.56 3.77
C HIS A 175 -7.40 10.08 3.59
N LEU A 176 -7.02 10.61 2.42
CA LEU A 176 -7.17 12.05 2.15
C LEU A 176 -8.61 12.51 2.39
N ILE A 177 -9.59 11.75 1.88
CA ILE A 177 -11.02 12.05 2.04
C ILE A 177 -11.45 11.85 3.48
N ARG A 178 -11.08 10.71 4.08
CA ARG A 178 -11.47 10.29 5.43
C ARG A 178 -11.06 11.30 6.48
N TYR A 179 -9.88 11.88 6.34
CA TYR A 179 -9.31 12.83 7.29
C TYR A 179 -9.49 14.29 6.86
N GLY A 180 -10.17 14.55 5.75
CA GLY A 180 -10.44 15.90 5.25
C GLY A 180 -9.17 16.65 4.85
N GLN A 181 -8.16 15.93 4.36
CA GLN A 181 -6.92 16.49 3.84
C GLN A 181 -7.15 17.06 2.43
N ASP A 182 -6.31 18.01 2.03
CA ASP A 182 -6.42 18.65 0.72
C ASP A 182 -6.09 17.64 -0.39
N LEU A 183 -7.08 17.34 -1.22
CA LEU A 183 -6.96 16.37 -2.30
C LEU A 183 -5.95 16.80 -3.37
N GLU A 184 -5.88 18.08 -3.71
CA GLU A 184 -4.93 18.58 -4.71
C GLU A 184 -3.50 18.58 -4.17
N ALA A 185 -3.33 18.90 -2.90
CA ALA A 185 -2.04 18.77 -2.21
C ALA A 185 -1.58 17.30 -2.23
N GLY A 186 -2.45 16.36 -1.88
CA GLY A 186 -2.13 14.92 -1.94
C GLY A 186 -1.79 14.45 -3.35
N LEU A 187 -2.59 14.82 -4.36
CA LEU A 187 -2.34 14.47 -5.76
C LEU A 187 -1.08 15.15 -6.34
N SER A 188 -0.57 16.22 -5.71
CA SER A 188 0.72 16.81 -6.10
C SER A 188 1.92 15.88 -5.81
N LEU A 189 1.73 14.87 -4.96
CA LEU A 189 2.76 13.87 -4.64
C LEU A 189 2.96 12.81 -5.74
N LEU A 190 2.09 12.74 -6.75
CA LEU A 190 2.14 11.73 -7.83
C LEU A 190 3.54 11.48 -8.43
N PRO A 191 4.44 12.47 -8.62
CA PRO A 191 5.80 12.21 -9.11
C PRO A 191 6.65 11.29 -8.23
N TRP A 192 6.33 11.17 -6.94
CA TRP A 192 7.01 10.30 -5.97
C TRP A 192 6.21 9.04 -5.60
N VAL A 193 4.98 8.93 -6.12
CA VAL A 193 4.08 7.83 -5.80
C VAL A 193 4.54 6.56 -6.50
N ARG A 194 4.69 5.50 -5.72
CA ARG A 194 4.99 4.15 -6.21
C ARG A 194 3.74 3.27 -6.18
N HIS A 195 2.90 3.42 -5.17
CA HIS A 195 1.67 2.67 -4.99
C HIS A 195 0.54 3.60 -4.56
N LEU A 196 -0.69 3.30 -4.95
CA LEU A 196 -1.87 4.08 -4.60
C LEU A 196 -2.93 3.18 -3.97
N HIS A 197 -3.43 3.55 -2.80
CA HIS A 197 -4.62 2.95 -2.22
C HIS A 197 -5.86 3.77 -2.60
N TYR A 198 -6.92 3.07 -2.96
CA TYR A 198 -8.20 3.68 -3.28
C TYR A 198 -9.35 2.93 -2.66
N HIS A 199 -10.09 3.61 -1.79
CA HIS A 199 -11.30 3.09 -1.20
C HIS A 199 -12.35 4.20 -1.02
N GLY A 200 -13.61 3.78 -0.85
CA GLY A 200 -14.68 4.69 -0.53
C GLY A 200 -14.67 5.07 0.95
N VAL A 201 -15.29 6.21 1.26
CA VAL A 201 -15.56 6.63 2.63
C VAL A 201 -17.06 6.83 2.77
N GLN A 202 -17.70 6.15 3.73
CA GLN A 202 -19.14 6.27 4.00
C GLN A 202 -19.36 6.43 5.50
N GLU A 203 -20.12 7.47 5.89
CA GLU A 203 -20.48 7.72 7.30
C GLU A 203 -19.26 7.81 8.23
N GLY A 204 -18.13 8.35 7.75
CA GLY A 204 -16.90 8.45 8.52
C GLY A 204 -16.14 7.13 8.71
N ARG A 205 -16.50 6.06 7.98
CA ARG A 205 -15.73 4.82 7.88
C ARG A 205 -15.01 4.75 6.54
N ASP A 206 -13.73 4.41 6.59
CA ASP A 206 -12.85 4.10 5.46
C ASP A 206 -13.07 2.66 4.95
N HIS A 207 -12.33 2.29 3.90
CA HIS A 207 -12.35 0.96 3.28
C HIS A 207 -13.73 0.47 2.82
N GLN A 208 -14.62 1.41 2.49
CA GLN A 208 -15.96 1.13 1.98
C GLN A 208 -15.96 0.99 0.45
N ALA A 209 -17.05 0.46 -0.10
CA ALA A 209 -17.23 0.39 -1.54
C ALA A 209 -17.15 1.79 -2.18
N LEU A 210 -16.55 1.86 -3.38
CA LEU A 210 -16.58 3.06 -4.20
C LEU A 210 -18.03 3.39 -4.58
N SER A 211 -18.40 4.65 -4.47
CA SER A 211 -19.75 5.13 -4.78
C SER A 211 -19.77 6.30 -5.79
N ASP A 212 -18.63 6.96 -6.03
CA ASP A 212 -18.55 8.15 -6.88
C ASP A 212 -17.79 7.90 -8.20
N VAL A 213 -18.55 7.87 -9.30
CA VAL A 213 -17.99 7.74 -10.66
C VAL A 213 -17.21 8.97 -11.08
N THR A 214 -17.60 10.15 -10.61
CA THR A 214 -16.91 11.41 -10.95
C THR A 214 -15.51 11.41 -10.36
N GLN A 215 -15.38 10.98 -9.11
CA GLN A 215 -14.09 10.79 -8.47
C GLN A 215 -13.24 9.75 -9.19
N ALA A 216 -13.80 8.58 -9.54
CA ALA A 216 -13.06 7.56 -10.27
C ALA A 216 -12.55 8.08 -11.63
N ARG A 217 -13.37 8.84 -12.36
CA ARG A 217 -12.95 9.51 -13.61
C ARG A 217 -11.86 10.56 -13.39
N MET A 218 -11.96 11.33 -12.30
CA MET A 218 -10.93 12.31 -11.93
C MET A 218 -9.61 11.60 -11.64
N LEU A 219 -9.62 10.52 -10.86
CA LEU A 219 -8.43 9.74 -10.56
C LEU A 219 -7.82 9.16 -11.84
N ASP A 220 -8.61 8.47 -12.68
CA ASP A 220 -8.14 7.91 -13.97
C ASP A 220 -7.45 8.98 -14.82
N ARG A 221 -8.05 10.18 -14.91
CA ARG A 221 -7.48 11.31 -15.64
C ARG A 221 -6.15 11.78 -15.04
N ARG A 222 -6.09 11.97 -13.72
CA ARG A 222 -4.89 12.48 -13.04
C ARG A 222 -3.72 11.52 -13.12
N LEU A 223 -3.99 10.21 -13.00
CA LEU A 223 -2.98 9.17 -13.18
C LEU A 223 -2.48 9.12 -14.61
N ALA A 224 -3.37 9.32 -15.58
CA ALA A 224 -2.98 9.33 -16.99
C ALA A 224 -2.17 10.60 -17.34
N GLU A 225 -2.56 11.78 -16.84
CA GLU A 225 -1.80 13.04 -17.00
C GLU A 225 -0.40 12.96 -16.34
N ALA A 226 -0.29 12.26 -15.21
CA ALA A 226 0.97 12.01 -14.52
C ALA A 226 1.80 10.88 -15.15
N MET A 227 1.29 10.18 -16.18
CA MET A 227 1.92 9.00 -16.77
C MET A 227 2.25 7.95 -15.70
N TYR A 228 1.30 7.71 -14.79
CA TYR A 228 1.45 6.73 -13.72
C TYR A 228 1.23 5.31 -14.24
N TYR A 229 2.24 4.46 -14.07
CA TYR A 229 2.26 3.06 -14.50
C TYR A 229 2.27 2.06 -13.34
N GLY A 230 2.12 2.53 -12.10
CA GLY A 230 2.16 1.69 -10.91
C GLY A 230 0.85 0.93 -10.68
N VAL A 231 0.60 0.60 -9.41
CA VAL A 231 -0.58 -0.17 -8.98
C VAL A 231 -1.56 0.76 -8.27
N VAL A 232 -2.85 0.61 -8.58
CA VAL A 232 -3.95 1.22 -7.80
C VAL A 232 -4.69 0.09 -7.09
N THR A 233 -4.47 -0.07 -5.80
CA THR A 233 -5.10 -1.11 -4.99
C THR A 233 -6.43 -0.65 -4.43
N LEU A 234 -7.49 -1.42 -4.72
CA LEU A 234 -8.76 -1.29 -4.04
C LEU A 234 -8.63 -1.82 -2.62
N GLU A 235 -8.37 -0.91 -1.68
CA GLU A 235 -8.06 -1.25 -0.30
C GLU A 235 -9.34 -1.51 0.52
N MET A 236 -9.90 -2.70 0.30
CA MET A 236 -11.17 -3.12 0.90
C MET A 236 -11.01 -4.43 1.64
N TYR A 237 -11.81 -4.62 2.68
CA TYR A 237 -11.75 -5.80 3.55
C TYR A 237 -12.98 -6.70 3.44
N SER A 238 -13.72 -6.59 2.33
CA SER A 238 -14.84 -7.48 2.00
C SER A 238 -14.97 -7.71 0.50
N LEU A 239 -15.30 -8.94 0.12
CA LEU A 239 -15.54 -9.30 -1.27
C LEU A 239 -16.74 -8.54 -1.87
N GLU A 240 -17.72 -8.19 -1.05
CA GLU A 240 -18.90 -7.42 -1.49
C GLU A 240 -18.50 -6.01 -1.92
N ASN A 241 -17.77 -5.28 -1.06
CA ASN A 241 -17.30 -3.93 -1.37
C ASN A 241 -16.39 -3.93 -2.60
N LEU A 242 -15.49 -4.92 -2.70
CA LEU A 242 -14.62 -5.07 -3.86
C LEU A 242 -15.45 -5.22 -5.15
N LYS A 243 -16.43 -6.13 -5.19
CA LYS A 243 -17.26 -6.36 -6.38
C LYS A 243 -18.05 -5.12 -6.81
N ILE A 244 -18.62 -4.39 -5.85
CA ILE A 244 -19.32 -3.13 -6.12
C ILE A 244 -18.38 -2.11 -6.77
N SER A 245 -17.15 -2.03 -6.26
CA SER A 245 -16.14 -1.08 -6.72
C SER A 245 -15.58 -1.43 -8.10
N LEU A 246 -15.32 -2.71 -8.36
CA LEU A 246 -14.96 -3.20 -9.70
C LEU A 246 -16.07 -2.86 -10.72
N ALA A 247 -17.33 -3.12 -10.38
CA ALA A 247 -18.47 -2.77 -11.23
C ALA A 247 -18.60 -1.25 -11.46
N LEU A 248 -18.23 -0.42 -10.48
CA LEU A 248 -18.19 1.03 -10.66
C LEU A 248 -17.09 1.44 -11.64
N LEU A 249 -15.89 0.89 -11.50
CA LEU A 249 -14.74 1.15 -12.38
C LEU A 249 -14.96 0.66 -13.82
N ASP A 250 -15.75 -0.40 -14.02
CA ASP A 250 -16.14 -0.85 -15.37
C ASP A 250 -17.00 0.19 -16.12
N ARG A 251 -17.70 1.07 -15.40
CA ARG A 251 -18.46 2.20 -15.99
C ARG A 251 -17.59 3.40 -16.33
N VAL A 252 -16.33 3.38 -15.90
CA VAL A 252 -15.35 4.42 -16.22
C VAL A 252 -14.59 3.96 -17.46
N ALA A 253 -14.91 4.57 -18.60
CA ALA A 253 -14.18 4.31 -19.83
C ALA A 253 -12.72 4.74 -19.64
N PRO A 254 -11.74 3.88 -19.98
CA PRO A 254 -10.33 4.25 -19.96
C PRO A 254 -10.07 5.43 -20.88
N ILE A 255 -9.22 6.36 -20.45
CA ILE A 255 -8.76 7.47 -21.28
C ILE A 255 -7.59 6.95 -22.11
N PHE A 256 -7.77 6.93 -23.43
CA PHE A 256 -6.70 6.65 -24.39
C PHE A 256 -6.04 7.98 -24.78
N PHE A 257 -4.71 8.03 -24.71
CA PHE A 257 -3.91 9.12 -25.28
C PHE A 257 -3.25 8.65 -26.59
#